data_AF-A0A940C2P4-F1
#
_entry.id   AF-A0A940C2P4-F1
#
_cell.length_a   1.000
_cell.length_b   1.000
_cell.length_c   1.000
_cell.angle_alpha   90.00
_cell.angle_beta   90.00
_cell.angle_gamma   90.00
#
_symmetry.space_group_name_H-M   'P 1'
#
loop_
_entity.id
_entity.type
_entity.pdbx_description
1 polymer ?
#
loop_
_entity_poly.entity_id
_entity_poly.type
_entity_poly.pdbx_seq_one_letter_code
_entity_poly.pdbx_strand_id
1 'polypeptide(L)'
;MFRRNKVYSINKKAANEALQNVFATCEQEPNTQSLDVLLIKNIANTTLVKTGKWMSIVLLILVLLSPMVFYMAGKDQQEKSHETDITVTSHYLDQENECFVMTLEGSDIDYEGIYAKKDDGSVIYPVETDRNGTVKFHFESGTINIFIPDTEGGVVQAVLSK
;
A
#
# COMPACT_ATOMS: atom_id res chain seq x y z
N MET A 1 -40.07 6.34 5.36
CA MET A 1 -40.72 7.66 5.19
C MET A 1 -39.87 8.70 5.92
N PHE A 2 -38.99 9.41 5.22
CA PHE A 2 -38.07 10.38 5.85
C PHE A 2 -38.83 11.69 6.16
N ARG A 3 -38.99 12.03 7.45
CA ARG A 3 -39.49 13.35 7.87
C ARG A 3 -38.42 14.40 7.55
N ARG A 4 -38.71 15.29 6.60
CA ARG A 4 -37.91 16.50 6.37
C ARG A 4 -38.01 17.39 7.60
N ASN A 5 -36.90 17.65 8.27
CA ASN A 5 -36.84 18.67 9.32
C ASN A 5 -37.16 20.03 8.68
N LYS A 6 -38.23 20.69 9.14
CA LYS A 6 -38.54 22.06 8.72
C LYS A 6 -37.43 22.97 9.21
N VAL A 7 -36.66 23.51 8.26
CA VAL A 7 -35.69 24.56 8.53
C VAL A 7 -36.50 25.84 8.74
N TYR A 8 -36.61 26.29 9.98
CA TYR A 8 -37.24 27.57 10.30
C TYR A 8 -36.21 28.68 10.11
N SER A 9 -36.37 29.48 9.06
CA SER A 9 -35.64 30.72 8.89
C SER A 9 -36.38 31.83 9.65
N ILE A 10 -35.82 32.24 10.78
CA ILE A 10 -36.27 33.47 11.45
C ILE A 10 -36.00 34.65 10.51
N ASN A 11 -37.04 35.45 10.24
CA ASN A 11 -36.89 36.69 9.49
C ASN A 11 -36.06 37.66 10.33
N LYS A 12 -34.81 37.91 9.91
CA LYS A 12 -33.83 38.73 10.64
C LYS A 12 -34.37 40.12 11.00
N LYS A 13 -35.20 40.70 10.12
CA LYS A 13 -35.81 42.01 10.35
C LYS A 13 -36.83 41.96 11.48
N ALA A 14 -37.72 40.96 11.46
CA ALA A 14 -38.72 40.76 12.51
C ALA A 14 -38.09 40.41 13.86
N ALA A 15 -37.00 39.64 13.88
CA ALA A 15 -36.26 39.33 15.11
C ALA A 15 -35.54 40.55 15.69
N ASN A 16 -34.95 41.39 14.84
CA ASN A 16 -34.31 42.63 15.26
C ASN A 16 -35.34 43.64 15.80
N GLU A 17 -36.48 43.80 15.12
CA GLU A 17 -37.59 44.64 15.57
C GLU A 17 -38.17 44.14 16.91
N ALA A 18 -38.36 42.83 17.08
CA ALA A 18 -38.82 42.25 18.34
C ALA A 18 -37.83 42.49 19.49
N LEU A 19 -36.53 42.33 19.24
CA LEU A 19 -35.48 42.60 20.23
C LEU A 19 -35.47 44.09 20.63
N GLN A 20 -35.53 45.00 19.67
CA GLN A 20 -35.58 46.44 19.95
C GLN A 20 -36.84 46.83 20.74
N ASN A 21 -37.99 46.20 20.45
CA ASN A 21 -39.23 46.45 21.17
C ASN A 21 -39.15 45.96 22.63
N VAL A 22 -38.53 44.80 22.87
CA VAL A 22 -38.29 44.30 24.23
C VAL A 22 -37.31 45.19 25.00
N PHE A 23 -36.21 45.63 24.37
CA PHE A 23 -35.26 46.56 25.02
C PHE A 23 -35.91 47.91 25.35
N ALA A 24 -36.74 48.44 24.46
CA ALA A 24 -37.49 49.68 24.69
C ALA A 24 -38.52 49.53 25.83
N THR A 25 -39.18 48.37 25.93
CA THR A 25 -40.14 48.07 27.01
C THR A 25 -39.45 47.88 28.36
N CYS A 26 -38.19 47.43 28.36
CA CYS A 26 -37.41 47.19 29.57
C CYS A 26 -36.49 48.38 29.96
N GLU A 27 -36.62 49.54 29.30
CA GLU A 27 -35.78 50.74 29.50
C GLU A 27 -34.26 50.46 29.46
N GLN A 28 -33.83 49.43 28.72
CA GLN A 28 -32.42 49.07 28.57
C GLN A 28 -31.84 49.65 27.29
N GLU A 29 -30.57 50.07 27.35
CA GLU A 29 -29.85 50.51 26.16
C GLU A 29 -29.78 49.37 25.12
N PRO A 30 -30.07 49.65 23.83
CA PRO A 30 -30.09 48.63 22.79
C PRO A 30 -28.77 47.88 22.71
N ASN A 31 -28.84 46.55 22.60
CA ASN A 31 -27.67 45.68 22.52
C ASN A 31 -26.69 46.15 21.41
N THR A 32 -25.43 46.40 21.80
CA THR A 32 -24.37 46.97 20.94
C THR A 32 -23.79 45.97 19.94
N GLN A 33 -24.15 44.69 20.02
CA GLN A 33 -23.75 43.70 19.02
C GLN A 33 -24.90 43.38 18.05
N SER A 34 -24.63 43.52 16.75
CA SER A 34 -25.61 43.25 15.72
C SER A 34 -26.00 41.77 15.70
N LEU A 35 -27.27 41.51 15.42
CA LEU A 35 -27.84 40.14 15.33
C LEU A 35 -27.04 39.25 14.37
N ASP A 36 -26.45 39.83 13.33
CA ASP A 36 -25.61 39.10 12.38
C ASP A 36 -24.34 38.53 13.03
N VAL A 37 -23.69 39.23 13.96
CA VAL A 37 -22.50 38.71 14.67
C VAL A 37 -22.85 37.48 15.52
N LEU A 38 -24.01 37.52 16.19
CA LEU A 38 -24.51 36.41 17.00
C LEU A 38 -24.89 35.20 16.15
N LEU A 39 -25.53 35.45 15.01
CA LEU A 39 -25.89 34.38 14.06
C LEU A 39 -24.64 33.76 13.43
N ILE A 40 -23.65 34.56 13.04
CA ILE A 40 -22.41 34.07 12.43
C ILE A 40 -21.64 33.17 13.40
N LYS A 41 -21.51 33.54 14.69
CA LYS A 41 -20.82 32.71 15.70
C LYS A 41 -21.46 31.32 15.87
N ASN A 42 -22.78 31.25 15.94
CA ASN A 42 -23.49 29.99 16.12
C ASN A 42 -23.45 29.12 14.85
N ILE A 43 -23.59 29.74 13.68
CA ILE A 43 -23.49 29.06 12.39
C ILE A 43 -22.07 28.49 12.21
N ALA A 44 -21.03 29.27 12.50
CA ALA A 44 -19.63 28.85 12.36
C ALA A 44 -19.29 27.65 13.25
N ASN A 45 -19.76 27.64 14.51
CA ASN A 45 -19.54 26.50 15.40
C ASN A 45 -20.29 25.25 14.92
N THR A 46 -21.50 25.42 14.38
CA THR A 46 -22.31 24.29 13.89
C THR A 46 -21.77 23.71 12.59
N THR A 47 -21.21 24.52 11.70
CA THR A 47 -20.61 24.06 10.43
C THR A 47 -19.28 23.35 10.66
N LEU A 48 -18.45 23.84 11.58
CA LEU A 48 -17.16 23.24 11.91
C LEU A 48 -17.34 21.84 12.51
N VAL A 49 -18.28 21.67 13.43
CA VAL A 49 -18.59 20.34 14.01
C VAL A 49 -19.15 19.37 12.96
N LYS A 50 -20.03 19.84 12.06
CA LYS A 50 -20.57 19.00 10.98
C LYS A 50 -19.50 18.57 9.98
N THR A 51 -18.69 19.51 9.50
CA THR A 51 -17.60 19.22 8.55
C THR A 51 -16.54 18.32 9.18
N GLY A 52 -16.18 18.55 10.45
CA GLY A 52 -15.27 17.68 11.20
C GLY A 52 -15.76 16.23 11.30
N LYS A 53 -17.06 16.00 11.58
CA LYS A 53 -17.63 14.64 11.59
C LYS A 53 -17.54 13.96 10.23
N TRP A 54 -17.84 14.66 9.14
CA TRP A 54 -17.73 14.10 7.80
C TRP A 54 -16.28 13.77 7.43
N MET A 55 -15.33 14.66 7.74
CA MET A 55 -13.90 14.41 7.55
C MET A 55 -13.42 13.18 8.31
N SER A 56 -13.83 13.03 9.58
CA SER A 56 -13.45 11.87 10.39
C SER A 56 -13.99 10.55 9.83
N ILE A 57 -15.21 10.54 9.29
CA ILE A 57 -15.79 9.34 8.66
C ILE A 57 -15.02 8.97 7.39
N VAL A 58 -14.70 9.95 6.55
CA VAL A 58 -13.91 9.73 5.32
C VAL A 58 -12.53 9.19 5.65
N LEU A 59 -11.86 9.76 6.66
CA LEU A 59 -10.55 9.31 7.12
C LEU A 59 -10.60 7.86 7.63
N LEU A 60 -11.64 7.50 8.40
CA LEU A 60 -11.83 6.16 8.92
C LEU A 60 -12.05 5.13 7.79
N ILE A 61 -12.81 5.49 6.77
CA ILE A 61 -13.03 4.65 5.58
C ILE A 61 -11.71 4.44 4.82
N LEU A 62 -10.90 5.49 4.66
CA LEU A 62 -9.58 5.40 4.03
C LEU A 62 -8.63 4.45 4.78
N VAL A 63 -8.59 4.54 6.12
CA VAL A 63 -7.79 3.63 6.95
C VAL A 63 -8.28 2.19 6.84
N LEU A 64 -9.60 1.97 6.84
CA LEU A 64 -10.18 0.63 6.67
C LEU A 64 -9.96 0.03 5.27
N LEU A 65 -9.83 0.86 4.23
CA LEU A 65 -9.55 0.41 2.87
C LEU A 65 -8.06 0.19 2.62
N SER A 66 -7.17 0.73 3.46
CA SER A 66 -5.72 0.59 3.34
C SER A 66 -5.25 -0.88 3.19
N PRO A 67 -5.75 -1.85 3.98
CA PRO A 67 -5.34 -3.26 3.84
C PRO A 67 -5.75 -3.86 2.49
N MET A 68 -6.85 -3.38 1.89
CA MET A 68 -7.35 -3.89 0.60
C MET A 68 -6.46 -3.43 -0.56
N VAL A 69 -5.96 -2.19 -0.50
CA VAL A 69 -5.01 -1.66 -1.48
C VAL A 69 -3.69 -2.45 -1.46
N PHE A 70 -3.18 -2.77 -0.25
CA PHE A 70 -2.00 -3.63 -0.12
C PHE A 70 -2.25 -5.06 -0.59
N TYR A 71 -3.45 -5.60 -0.35
CA TYR A 71 -3.81 -6.94 -0.83
C TYR A 71 -3.91 -7.04 -2.36
N MET A 72 -4.40 -6.00 -3.05
CA MET A 72 -4.41 -5.99 -4.52
C MET A 72 -3.01 -5.73 -5.09
N ALA A 73 -2.24 -4.81 -4.51
CA ALA A 73 -0.86 -4.55 -4.96
C ALA A 73 0.07 -5.77 -4.76
N GLY A 74 -0.16 -6.58 -3.73
CA GLY A 74 0.57 -7.83 -3.50
C GLY A 74 0.21 -8.95 -4.47
N LYS A 75 -0.95 -8.87 -5.17
CA LYS A 75 -1.37 -9.89 -6.14
C LYS A 75 -0.73 -9.73 -7.51
N ASP A 76 -0.26 -8.55 -7.89
CA ASP A 76 0.55 -8.37 -9.11
C ASP A 76 1.94 -9.01 -8.98
N GLN A 77 2.36 -9.38 -7.76
CA GLN A 77 3.54 -10.22 -7.52
C GLN A 77 3.20 -11.70 -7.29
N GLN A 78 1.94 -12.10 -7.40
CA GLN A 78 1.61 -13.51 -7.44
C GLN A 78 2.10 -14.01 -8.80
N GLU A 79 3.28 -14.64 -8.77
CA GLU A 79 3.90 -15.40 -9.85
C GLU A 79 2.86 -15.80 -10.87
N LYS A 80 2.87 -15.12 -12.01
CA LYS A 80 2.36 -15.71 -13.22
C LYS A 80 3.29 -16.89 -13.46
N SER A 81 2.97 -18.05 -12.92
CA SER A 81 3.67 -19.30 -13.18
C SER A 81 3.51 -19.55 -14.67
N HIS A 82 4.39 -18.95 -15.47
CA HIS A 82 4.78 -19.53 -16.74
C HIS A 82 5.25 -20.93 -16.36
N GLU A 83 4.67 -21.93 -17.02
CA GLU A 83 5.09 -23.31 -16.89
C GLU A 83 6.51 -23.37 -17.47
N THR A 84 7.50 -23.00 -16.66
CA THR A 84 8.91 -23.01 -17.02
C THR A 84 9.33 -24.46 -17.17
N ASP A 85 9.72 -24.85 -18.39
CA ASP A 85 10.28 -26.17 -18.71
C ASP A 85 11.75 -26.33 -18.22
N ILE A 86 12.18 -25.47 -17.29
CA ILE A 86 13.53 -25.49 -16.76
C ILE A 86 13.61 -26.58 -15.69
N THR A 87 14.47 -27.55 -15.94
CA THR A 87 14.74 -28.68 -15.05
C THR A 87 16.23 -28.77 -14.74
N VAL A 88 16.54 -29.26 -13.53
CA VAL A 88 17.92 -29.53 -13.12
C VAL A 88 18.21 -31.01 -13.38
N THR A 89 18.92 -31.30 -14.47
CA THR A 89 19.18 -32.69 -14.91
C THR A 89 20.25 -33.36 -14.06
N SER A 90 21.26 -32.60 -13.60
CA SER A 90 22.30 -33.13 -12.72
C SER A 90 22.86 -32.04 -11.80
N HIS A 91 23.42 -32.46 -10.67
CA HIS A 91 24.14 -31.57 -9.75
C HIS A 91 25.18 -32.34 -8.95
N TYR A 92 26.27 -31.68 -8.60
CA TYR A 92 27.27 -32.21 -7.68
C TYR A 92 28.01 -31.07 -6.97
N LEU A 93 28.63 -31.41 -5.84
CA LEU A 93 29.49 -30.50 -5.10
C LEU A 93 30.95 -30.90 -5.31
N ASP A 94 31.72 -30.03 -5.95
CA ASP A 94 33.16 -30.16 -6.09
C ASP A 94 33.82 -29.72 -4.77
N GLN A 95 34.29 -30.69 -4.00
CA GLN A 95 34.90 -30.46 -2.69
C GLN A 95 36.30 -29.85 -2.79
N GLU A 96 37.01 -30.04 -3.91
CA GLU A 96 38.37 -29.52 -4.07
C GLU A 96 38.36 -28.02 -4.39
N ASN A 97 37.36 -27.58 -5.15
CA ASN A 97 37.21 -26.17 -5.56
C ASN A 97 36.10 -25.43 -4.80
N GLU A 98 35.50 -26.06 -3.78
CA GLU A 98 34.39 -25.52 -2.98
C GLU A 98 33.26 -24.94 -3.84
N CYS A 99 32.92 -25.65 -4.92
CA CYS A 99 31.97 -25.17 -5.92
C CYS A 99 30.80 -26.13 -6.09
N PHE A 100 29.60 -25.58 -6.08
CA PHE A 100 28.40 -26.30 -6.53
C PHE A 100 28.27 -26.17 -8.05
N VAL A 101 28.10 -27.30 -8.72
CA VAL A 101 27.90 -27.36 -10.17
C VAL A 101 26.55 -28.01 -10.44
N MET A 102 25.77 -27.38 -11.31
CA MET A 102 24.49 -27.90 -11.78
C MET A 102 24.38 -27.83 -13.30
N THR A 103 23.60 -28.74 -13.86
CA THR A 103 23.25 -28.76 -15.27
C THR A 103 21.76 -28.49 -15.42
N LEU A 104 21.44 -27.47 -16.19
CA LEU A 104 20.10 -27.03 -16.54
C LEU A 104 19.72 -27.55 -17.93
N GLU A 105 18.47 -27.95 -18.05
CA GLU A 105 17.82 -28.31 -19.31
C GLU A 105 16.48 -27.58 -19.40
N GLY A 106 16.16 -27.02 -20.55
CA GLY A 106 14.96 -26.24 -20.78
C GLY A 106 15.16 -25.24 -21.92
N SER A 107 14.07 -24.75 -22.50
CA SER A 107 14.12 -23.67 -23.48
C SER A 107 14.23 -22.31 -22.78
N ASP A 108 14.78 -21.32 -23.48
CA ASP A 108 14.65 -19.91 -23.11
C ASP A 108 15.21 -19.51 -21.74
N ILE A 109 16.20 -20.24 -21.22
CA ILE A 109 16.90 -19.89 -19.96
C ILE A 109 17.74 -18.62 -20.16
N ASP A 110 17.53 -17.62 -19.30
CA ASP A 110 18.40 -16.44 -19.23
C ASP A 110 19.61 -16.72 -18.32
N TYR A 111 20.67 -17.24 -18.93
CA TYR A 111 21.92 -17.56 -18.23
C TYR A 111 22.62 -16.33 -17.63
N GLU A 112 22.45 -15.14 -18.21
CA GLU A 112 23.07 -13.91 -17.71
C GLU A 112 22.35 -13.39 -16.46
N GLY A 113 21.06 -13.68 -16.34
CA GLY A 113 20.22 -13.33 -15.21
C GLY A 113 20.30 -14.29 -14.01
N ILE A 114 21.04 -15.40 -14.08
CA ILE A 114 21.12 -16.37 -12.98
C ILE A 114 21.91 -15.77 -11.80
N TYR A 115 21.35 -15.86 -10.59
CA TYR A 115 22.03 -15.44 -9.36
C TYR A 115 21.58 -16.29 -8.16
N ALA A 116 22.31 -16.20 -7.05
CA ALA A 116 21.88 -16.77 -5.78
C ALA A 116 21.87 -15.74 -4.65
N LYS A 117 21.09 -16.01 -3.60
CA LYS A 117 21.08 -15.24 -2.35
C LYS A 117 21.42 -16.13 -1.18
N LYS A 118 22.31 -15.65 -0.31
CA LYS A 118 22.60 -16.26 0.98
C LYS A 118 21.57 -15.84 2.02
N ASP A 119 21.57 -16.50 3.18
CA ASP A 119 20.67 -16.21 4.30
C ASP A 119 20.85 -14.79 4.88
N ASP A 120 22.03 -14.19 4.73
CA ASP A 120 22.31 -12.80 5.12
C ASP A 120 21.77 -11.76 4.12
N GLY A 121 21.14 -12.23 3.03
CA GLY A 121 20.61 -11.39 1.95
C GLY A 121 21.64 -10.97 0.91
N SER A 122 22.92 -11.36 1.06
CA SER A 122 23.95 -11.08 0.06
C SER A 122 23.71 -11.86 -1.23
N VAL A 123 23.95 -11.18 -2.36
CA VAL A 123 23.80 -11.76 -3.70
C VAL A 123 25.15 -12.31 -4.16
N ILE A 124 25.13 -13.53 -4.69
CA ILE A 124 26.27 -14.17 -5.34
C ILE A 124 25.91 -14.48 -6.80
N TYR A 125 26.88 -14.28 -7.69
CA TYR A 125 26.75 -14.60 -9.10
C TYR A 125 27.48 -15.91 -9.41
N PRO A 126 27.09 -16.62 -10.48
CA PRO A 126 27.83 -17.78 -10.95
C PRO A 126 29.29 -17.43 -11.21
N VAL A 127 30.19 -18.34 -10.85
CA VAL A 127 31.60 -18.28 -11.23
C VAL A 127 31.75 -18.60 -12.72
N GLU A 128 30.89 -19.48 -13.23
CA GLU A 128 30.88 -19.91 -14.62
C GLU A 128 29.46 -20.26 -15.07
N THR A 129 29.10 -19.85 -16.28
CA THR A 129 27.87 -20.22 -16.98
C THR A 129 28.23 -20.64 -18.40
N ASP A 130 27.87 -21.86 -18.78
CA ASP A 130 27.99 -22.36 -20.13
C ASP A 130 26.61 -22.41 -20.80
N ARG A 131 26.55 -22.04 -22.09
CA ARG A 131 25.34 -22.16 -22.91
C ARG A 131 24.89 -23.61 -23.12
N ASN A 132 25.75 -24.57 -22.81
CA ASN A 132 25.39 -26.00 -22.76
C ASN A 132 24.63 -26.39 -21.47
N GLY A 133 24.25 -25.43 -20.62
CA GLY A 133 23.43 -25.65 -19.43
C GLY A 133 24.19 -25.77 -18.13
N THR A 134 25.52 -25.66 -18.13
CA THR A 134 26.30 -25.80 -16.89
C THR A 134 26.40 -24.46 -16.16
N VAL A 135 26.05 -24.46 -14.87
CA VAL A 135 26.15 -23.30 -13.99
C VAL A 135 26.94 -23.68 -12.75
N LYS A 136 27.92 -22.85 -12.38
CA LYS A 136 28.83 -23.09 -11.26
C LYS A 136 28.79 -21.94 -10.27
N PHE A 137 28.60 -22.25 -8.99
CA PHE A 137 28.62 -21.30 -7.88
C PHE A 137 29.70 -21.66 -6.86
N HIS A 138 30.37 -20.66 -6.30
CA HIS A 138 31.19 -20.86 -5.11
C HIS A 138 30.27 -21.15 -3.91
N PHE A 139 30.49 -22.28 -3.23
CA PHE A 139 29.65 -22.75 -2.13
C PHE A 139 30.42 -23.61 -1.14
N GLU A 140 30.70 -23.04 0.03
CA GLU A 140 31.43 -23.69 1.12
C GLU A 140 30.48 -24.48 2.06
N SER A 141 29.51 -23.78 2.65
CA SER A 141 28.52 -24.30 3.60
C SER A 141 27.31 -23.35 3.76
N GLY A 142 26.22 -23.84 4.38
CA GLY A 142 25.03 -23.05 4.67
C GLY A 142 23.89 -23.27 3.68
N THR A 143 22.96 -22.31 3.61
CA THR A 143 21.84 -22.35 2.67
C THR A 143 21.96 -21.20 1.67
N ILE A 144 21.75 -21.52 0.39
CA ILE A 144 21.61 -20.52 -0.68
C ILE A 144 20.35 -20.78 -1.51
N ASN A 145 19.72 -19.70 -1.94
CA ASN A 145 18.57 -19.71 -2.83
C ASN A 145 19.05 -19.28 -4.22
N ILE A 146 19.04 -20.20 -5.17
CA ILE A 146 19.44 -19.96 -6.56
C ILE A 146 18.19 -19.62 -7.36
N PHE A 147 18.26 -18.53 -8.12
CA PHE A 147 17.18 -18.03 -8.98
C PHE A 147 17.61 -18.15 -10.45
N ILE A 148 16.80 -18.86 -11.23
CA ILE A 148 17.06 -19.17 -12.64
C ILE A 148 15.93 -18.56 -13.46
N PRO A 149 16.13 -17.35 -14.03
CA PRO A 149 15.13 -16.73 -14.88
C PRO A 149 15.06 -17.38 -16.26
N ASP A 150 13.86 -17.36 -16.85
CA ASP A 150 13.67 -17.52 -18.28
C ASP A 150 13.66 -16.13 -18.97
N THR A 151 13.69 -16.11 -20.30
CA THR A 151 13.63 -14.86 -21.09
C THR A 151 12.23 -14.24 -21.18
N GLU A 152 11.19 -14.93 -20.71
CA GLU A 152 9.80 -14.46 -20.67
C GLU A 152 9.40 -13.83 -19.32
N GLY A 153 10.29 -13.87 -18.32
CA GLY A 153 10.12 -13.33 -16.97
C GLY A 153 9.68 -14.33 -15.90
N GLY A 154 9.55 -15.61 -16.21
CA GLY A 154 9.41 -16.69 -15.23
C GLY A 154 10.73 -16.96 -14.51
N VAL A 155 10.66 -17.43 -13.25
CA VAL A 155 11.86 -17.71 -12.45
C VAL A 155 11.68 -19.02 -11.70
N VAL A 156 12.61 -19.95 -11.88
CA VAL A 156 12.69 -21.17 -11.08
C VAL A 156 13.62 -20.90 -9.89
N GLN A 157 13.15 -21.23 -8.69
CA GLN A 157 13.96 -21.18 -7.47
C GLN A 157 14.43 -22.58 -7.08
N ALA A 158 15.74 -22.74 -6.92
CA ALA A 158 16.35 -23.93 -6.34
C ALA A 158 16.95 -23.58 -4.96
N VAL A 159 16.80 -24.48 -3.99
CA VAL A 159 17.35 -24.30 -2.65
C VAL A 159 18.46 -25.32 -2.44
N LEU A 160 19.67 -24.83 -2.19
CA LEU A 160 20.82 -25.65 -1.83
C LEU A 160 21.07 -25.49 -0.33
N SER A 161 21.13 -26.59 0.38
CA SER A 161 21.47 -26.62 1.82
C SER A 161 22.46 -27.76 2.07
N LYS A 162 23.50 -27.47 2.86
CA LYS A 162 24.57 -28.42 3.24
C LYS A 162 24.85 -28.32 4.72
#